data_AF-A0A2X2UUF6-F1
#
_entry.id   AF-A0A2X2UUF6-F1
#
_cell.length_a   1.000
_cell.length_b   1.000
_cell.length_c   1.000
_cell.angle_alpha   90.00
_cell.angle_beta   90.00
_cell.angle_gamma   90.00
#
_symmetry.space_group_name_H-M   'P 1'
#
loop_
_entity.id
_entity.type
_entity.pdbx_description
1 polymer ?
#
loop_
_entity_poly.entity_id
_entity_poly.type
_entity_poly.pdbx_seq_one_letter_code
_entity_poly.pdbx_strand_id
1 'polypeptide(L)'
;MILQAVFDLVAALLKLVFGWINLPDMPSAVTSVIDELFTCIQGGMGIISVFVDISMVKILLPVLLIVVNFEHVWKFTMFILRKIPFLGIE
;
A
#
# COMPACT_ATOMS: atom_id res chain seq x y z
N MET A 1 8.14 2.04 3.99
CA MET A 1 8.88 2.80 2.96
C MET A 1 8.64 2.28 1.54
N ILE A 2 8.75 0.98 1.23
CA ILE A 2 8.38 0.45 -0.12
C ILE A 2 6.85 0.36 -0.33
N LEU A 3 6.11 -0.18 0.65
CA LEU A 3 4.64 -0.27 0.55
C LEU A 3 3.99 1.11 0.37
N GLN A 4 4.52 2.10 1.11
CA GLN A 4 4.11 3.50 1.02
C GLN A 4 4.41 4.06 -0.38
N ALA A 5 5.61 3.80 -0.92
CA ALA A 5 5.96 4.17 -2.29
C ALA A 5 5.05 3.52 -3.36
N VAL A 6 4.64 2.26 -3.17
CA VAL A 6 3.70 1.58 -4.08
C VAL A 6 2.30 2.18 -3.97
N PHE A 7 1.81 2.44 -2.75
CA PHE A 7 0.53 3.12 -2.54
C PHE A 7 0.54 4.56 -3.08
N ASP A 8 1.64 5.28 -2.91
CA ASP A 8 1.83 6.62 -3.45
C ASP A 8 1.86 6.61 -4.98
N LEU A 9 2.47 5.59 -5.59
CA LEU A 9 2.49 5.39 -7.04
C LEU A 9 1.08 5.07 -7.57
N VAL A 10 0.35 4.18 -6.90
CA VAL A 10 -1.05 3.87 -7.26
C VAL A 10 -1.95 5.09 -7.06
N ALA A 11 -1.78 5.85 -5.96
CA ALA A 11 -2.52 7.09 -5.71
C ALA A 11 -2.18 8.17 -6.74
N ALA A 12 -0.93 8.29 -7.18
CA ALA A 12 -0.52 9.20 -8.24
C ALA A 12 -1.13 8.80 -9.59
N LEU A 13 -1.18 7.50 -9.92
CA LEU A 13 -1.85 7.00 -11.12
C LEU A 13 -3.37 7.24 -11.06
N LEU A 14 -4.00 6.99 -9.91
CA LEU A 14 -5.42 7.29 -9.71
C LEU A 14 -5.69 8.80 -9.82
N LYS A 15 -4.86 9.67 -9.25
CA LYS A 15 -4.98 11.13 -9.42
C LYS A 15 -4.71 11.58 -10.86
N LEU A 16 -3.85 10.89 -11.61
CA LEU A 16 -3.62 11.20 -13.02
C LEU A 16 -4.84 10.81 -13.87
N VAL A 17 -5.45 9.65 -13.58
CA VAL A 17 -6.61 9.13 -14.31
C VAL A 17 -7.95 9.75 -13.86
N PHE A 18 -8.09 10.15 -12.61
CA PHE A 18 -9.31 10.70 -12.02
C PHE A 18 -9.20 12.18 -11.60
N GLY A 19 -8.03 12.80 -11.69
CA GLY A 19 -7.82 14.20 -11.24
C GLY A 19 -8.51 15.26 -12.11
N TRP A 20 -9.01 14.89 -13.29
CA TRP A 20 -9.91 15.72 -14.10
C TRP A 20 -11.35 15.68 -13.59
N ILE A 21 -11.70 14.69 -12.77
CA ILE A 21 -12.98 14.59 -12.06
C ILE A 21 -12.77 15.19 -10.67
N ASN A 22 -13.18 16.45 -10.48
CA ASN A 22 -13.23 17.06 -9.15
C ASN A 22 -14.38 16.42 -8.37
N LEU A 23 -14.10 15.28 -7.71
CA LEU A 23 -15.02 14.69 -6.77
C LEU A 23 -15.23 15.68 -5.60
N PRO A 24 -16.48 16.09 -5.31
CA PRO A 24 -16.75 16.96 -4.17
C PRO A 24 -16.34 16.25 -2.87
N ASP A 25 -15.92 17.03 -1.88
CA ASP A 25 -15.56 16.51 -0.56
C ASP A 25 -16.71 15.66 0.01
N MET A 26 -16.34 14.52 0.60
CA MET A 26 -17.33 13.65 1.23
C MET A 26 -18.02 14.40 2.38
N PRO A 27 -19.35 14.22 2.57
CA PRO A 27 -20.08 14.86 3.67
C PRO A 27 -19.44 14.54 5.02
N SER A 28 -19.39 15.53 5.91
CA SER A 28 -18.77 15.42 7.24
C SER A 28 -19.34 14.29 8.11
N ALA A 29 -20.60 13.92 7.89
CA ALA A 29 -21.23 12.78 8.56
C ALA A 29 -20.56 11.44 8.21
N VAL A 30 -20.08 11.28 6.97
CA VAL A 30 -19.42 10.04 6.52
C VAL A 30 -17.99 9.99 7.04
N THR A 31 -17.27 11.11 6.99
CA THR A 31 -15.88 11.17 7.50
C THR A 31 -15.84 10.95 9.02
N SER A 32 -16.81 11.47 9.77
CA SER A 32 -16.92 11.26 11.22
C SER A 32 -17.05 9.78 11.60
N VAL A 33 -17.88 9.01 10.89
CA VAL A 33 -18.06 7.57 11.17
C VAL A 33 -16.77 6.81 10.87
N ILE A 34 -16.08 7.19 9.79
CA ILE A 34 -14.80 6.58 9.41
C ILE A 34 -13.72 6.88 10.47
N ASP A 35 -13.64 8.12 10.96
CA ASP A 35 -12.69 8.52 12.01
C ASP A 35 -12.96 7.78 13.32
N GLU A 36 -14.23 7.59 13.68
CA GLU A 36 -14.62 6.86 14.89
C GLU A 36 -14.28 5.35 14.77
N LEU A 37 -14.48 4.76 13.60
CA LEU A 37 -14.02 3.39 13.31
C LEU A 37 -12.50 3.26 13.42
N PHE A 38 -11.73 4.20 12.85
CA PHE A 38 -10.28 4.18 12.99
C PHE A 38 -9.82 4.36 14.44
N THR A 39 -10.51 5.20 15.21
CA THR A 39 -10.24 5.40 16.64
C THR A 39 -10.48 4.11 17.44
N CYS A 40 -11.57 3.40 17.15
CA CYS A 40 -11.87 2.11 17.78
C CYS A 40 -10.80 1.05 17.46
N ILE A 41 -10.37 0.96 16.20
CA ILE A 41 -9.31 0.05 15.76
C ILE A 41 -7.98 0.39 16.45
N GLN A 42 -7.63 1.68 16.53
CA GLN A 42 -6.42 2.12 17.22
C GLN A 42 -6.46 1.79 18.71
N GLY A 43 -7.61 1.94 19.36
CA GLY A 43 -7.83 1.49 20.74
C GLY A 43 -7.59 -0.01 20.93
N GLY A 44 -8.11 -0.83 20.01
CA GLY A 44 -7.87 -2.28 20.02
C GLY A 44 -6.41 -2.67 19.76
N MET A 45 -5.73 -1.94 18.87
CA MET A 45 -4.29 -2.13 18.61
C MET A 45 -3.43 -1.82 19.85
N GLY A 46 -3.87 -0.92 20.74
CA GLY A 46 -3.21 -0.66 22.01
C GLY A 46 -3.11 -1.90 22.89
N ILE A 47 -4.14 -2.76 22.91
CA ILE A 47 -4.12 -4.02 23.67
C ILE A 47 -3.13 -5.01 23.06
N ILE A 48 -3.07 -5.10 21.72
CA ILE A 48 -2.13 -5.97 21.01
C ILE A 48 -0.68 -5.53 21.25
N SER A 49 -0.45 -4.22 21.42
CA SER A 49 0.88 -3.65 21.69
C SER A 49 1.51 -4.10 23.01
N VAL A 50 0.71 -4.64 23.94
CA VAL A 50 1.21 -5.21 25.22
C VAL A 50 1.91 -6.55 25.00
N PHE A 51 1.46 -7.33 24.00
CA PHE A 51 1.98 -8.67 23.72
C PHE A 51 2.98 -8.69 22.56
N VAL A 52 2.87 -7.74 21.64
CA VAL A 52 3.69 -7.68 20.43
C VAL A 52 4.13 -6.25 20.20
N ASP A 53 5.44 -6.02 20.03
CA ASP A 53 5.95 -4.70 19.66
C ASP A 53 5.44 -4.33 18.25
N ILE A 54 4.49 -3.41 18.21
CA ILE A 54 3.90 -2.89 16.97
C ILE A 54 4.97 -2.26 16.07
N SER A 55 6.06 -1.74 16.63
CA SER A 55 7.20 -1.21 15.87
C SER A 55 7.92 -2.33 15.11
N MET A 56 8.10 -3.48 15.75
CA MET A 56 8.66 -4.66 15.10
C MET A 56 7.73 -5.20 14.02
N VAL A 57 6.42 -5.28 14.27
CA VAL A 57 5.43 -5.74 13.27
C VAL A 57 5.39 -4.80 12.07
N LYS A 58 5.47 -3.47 12.28
CA LYS A 58 5.53 -2.47 11.21
C LYS A 58 6.72 -2.67 10.27
N ILE A 59 7.83 -3.21 10.77
CA ILE A 59 9.03 -3.51 9.96
C ILE A 59 8.92 -4.91 9.34
N LEU A 60 8.48 -5.91 10.11
CA LEU A 60 8.45 -7.31 9.69
C LEU A 60 7.39 -7.57 8.61
N LEU A 61 6.22 -6.94 8.72
CA LEU A 61 5.10 -7.14 7.81
C LEU A 61 5.41 -6.76 6.34
N PRO A 62 6.03 -5.60 6.04
CA PRO A 62 6.45 -5.30 4.67
C PRO A 62 7.59 -6.21 4.18
N VAL A 63 8.52 -6.62 5.05
CA VAL A 63 9.59 -7.56 4.67
C VAL A 63 8.99 -8.92 4.30
N LEU A 64 8.06 -9.43 5.11
CA LEU A 64 7.37 -10.68 4.86
C LEU A 64 6.52 -10.61 3.59
N LEU A 65 5.80 -9.51 3.35
CA LEU A 65 5.07 -9.30 2.10
C LEU A 65 5.98 -9.31 0.87
N ILE A 66 7.17 -8.68 0.95
CA ILE A 66 8.15 -8.70 -0.14
C ILE A 66 8.65 -10.11 -0.38
N VAL A 67 8.99 -10.86 0.68
CA VAL A 67 9.49 -12.25 0.56
C VAL A 67 8.42 -13.16 -0.04
N VAL A 68 7.17 -13.06 0.41
CA VAL A 68 6.06 -13.86 -0.12
C VAL A 68 5.76 -13.51 -1.58
N ASN A 69 5.83 -12.23 -1.95
CA ASN A 69 5.59 -11.78 -3.32
C ASN A 69 6.85 -11.74 -4.19
N PHE A 70 7.99 -12.23 -3.69
CA PHE A 70 9.27 -12.12 -4.39
C PHE A 70 9.24 -12.79 -5.77
N GLU A 71 8.51 -13.90 -5.89
CA GLU A 71 8.27 -14.58 -7.16
C GLU A 71 7.49 -13.71 -8.16
N HIS A 72 6.51 -12.94 -7.68
CA HIS A 72 5.73 -12.02 -8.51
C HIS A 72 6.54 -10.80 -8.91
N VAL A 73 7.37 -10.27 -8.00
CA VAL A 73 8.31 -9.18 -8.30
C VAL A 73 9.32 -9.65 -9.36
N TRP A 74 9.87 -10.85 -9.23
CA TRP A 74 10.78 -11.43 -10.22
C TRP A 74 10.11 -11.62 -11.59
N LYS A 75 8.89 -12.18 -11.62
CA LYS A 75 8.10 -12.32 -12.86
C LYS A 75 7.78 -10.98 -13.50
N PHE A 76 7.46 -9.96 -12.70
CA PHE A 76 7.23 -8.59 -13.18
C PHE A 76 8.51 -7.96 -13.74
N THR A 77 9.65 -8.12 -13.05
CA THR A 77 10.95 -7.67 -13.55
C THR A 77 11.30 -8.37 -14.87
N MET A 78 11.12 -9.68 -14.98
CA MET A 78 11.37 -10.43 -16.21
C MET A 78 10.41 -10.03 -17.34
N PHE A 79 9.16 -9.70 -17.01
CA PHE A 79 8.19 -9.16 -17.96
C PHE A 79 8.61 -7.78 -18.49
N ILE A 80 9.13 -6.90 -17.64
CA ILE A 80 9.69 -5.61 -18.06
C ILE A 80 10.94 -5.81 -18.92
N LEU A 81 11.86 -6.69 -18.52
CA LEU A 81 13.09 -6.96 -19.29
C LEU A 81 12.79 -7.53 -20.68
N ARG A 82 11.80 -8.42 -20.81
CA ARG A 82 11.32 -8.92 -22.12
C ARG A 82 10.66 -7.85 -22.99
N LYS A 83 10.17 -6.76 -22.39
CA LYS A 83 9.60 -5.62 -23.13
C LYS A 83 10.67 -4.65 -23.65
N ILE A 84 11.94 -4.80 -23.26
CA ILE A 84 13.04 -3.97 -23.73
C ILE A 84 13.74 -4.66 -24.92
N PRO A 85 13.56 -4.16 -26.16
CA PRO A 85 13.99 -4.85 -27.40
C PRO A 85 15.51 -4.94 -27.61
N PHE A 86 16.31 -4.25 -26.79
CA PHE A 86 17.78 -4.25 -26.91
C PHE A 86 18.50 -5.33 -26.09
N LEU A 87 17.79 -6.09 -25.24
CA LEU A 87 18.44 -7.09 -24.38
C LEU A 87 18.49 -8.51 -24.95
N GLY A 88 17.79 -8.82 -26.04
CA GLY A 88 17.92 -10.11 -26.74
C GLY A 88 17.66 -11.35 -25.86
N ILE A 89 16.90 -11.21 -24.79
CA ILE A 89 16.49 -12.32 -23.91
C ILE A 89 15.08 -12.76 -24.34
N GLU A 90 14.98 -13.93 -24.96
CA GLU A 90 13.70 -14.63 -25.20
C GLU A 90 13.06 -15.11 -23.88
#